data_AF-A0A442JNF6-F1
#
_entry.id   AF-A0A442JNF6-F1
#
_cell.length_a   1.000
_cell.length_b   1.000
_cell.length_c   1.000
_cell.angle_alpha   90.00
_cell.angle_beta   90.00
_cell.angle_gamma   90.00
#
_symmetry.space_group_name_H-M   'P 1'
#
loop_
_entity.id
_entity.type
_entity.pdbx_description
1 polymer ?
#
loop_
_entity_poly.entity_id
_entity_poly.type
_entity_poly.pdbx_seq_one_letter_code
_entity_poly.pdbx_strand_id
1 'polypeptide(L)'
;VQYACGAYSELLHRHDIQASMSRVGNPYDNAKAESFMKTLKQEEVQGLAYKDADDARRRIGAFIDTVYNTQRLHSALDYLTPEEYEQKHSGGRRMEKAA
;
A
#
# COMPACT_ATOMS: atom_id res chain seq x y z
N VAL A 1 5.55 -2.80 20.93
CA VAL A 1 5.44 -3.43 19.60
C VAL A 1 4.06 -3.10 19.05
N GLN A 2 3.93 -2.27 18.01
CA GLN A 2 2.63 -1.78 17.53
C GLN A 2 1.79 -2.87 16.85
N TYR A 3 2.39 -3.66 15.95
CA TYR A 3 1.70 -4.73 15.20
C TYR A 3 1.49 -6.03 15.99
N ALA A 4 2.05 -6.13 17.20
CA ALA A 4 1.86 -7.28 18.10
C ALA A 4 1.19 -6.87 19.42
N CYS A 5 0.61 -5.67 19.49
CA CYS A 5 -0.13 -5.26 20.68
C CYS A 5 -1.51 -5.95 20.70
N GLY A 6 -2.02 -6.23 21.89
CA GLY A 6 -3.30 -6.94 22.07
C GLY A 6 -4.46 -6.29 21.31
N ALA A 7 -4.57 -4.95 21.39
CA ALA A 7 -5.62 -4.21 20.70
C ALA A 7 -5.61 -4.40 19.16
N TYR A 8 -4.43 -4.50 18.55
CA TYR A 8 -4.32 -4.74 17.11
C TYR A 8 -4.63 -6.21 16.77
N SER A 9 -4.13 -7.16 17.55
CA SER A 9 -4.43 -8.58 17.38
C SER A 9 -5.92 -8.89 17.52
N GLU A 10 -6.59 -8.28 18.50
CA GLU A 10 -8.04 -8.40 18.69
C GLU A 10 -8.83 -7.78 17.53
N LEU A 11 -8.36 -6.68 16.94
CA LEU A 11 -8.98 -6.10 15.76
C LEU A 11 -8.89 -7.06 14.57
N LEU A 12 -7.72 -7.64 14.31
CA LEU A 12 -7.54 -8.61 13.23
C LEU A 12 -8.43 -9.84 13.43
N HIS A 13 -8.51 -10.37 14.67
CA HIS A 13 -9.35 -11.51 14.99
C HIS A 13 -10.85 -11.22 14.75
N ARG A 14 -11.33 -10.02 15.12
CA ARG A 14 -12.72 -9.59 14.87
C ARG A 14 -13.09 -9.52 13.39
N HIS A 15 -12.10 -9.32 12.52
CA HIS A 15 -12.29 -9.26 11.07
C HIS A 15 -11.90 -10.54 10.34
N ASP A 16 -11.62 -11.64 11.08
CA ASP A 16 -11.16 -12.91 10.53
C ASP A 16 -9.89 -12.79 9.66
N ILE A 17 -9.00 -11.85 10.05
CA ILE A 17 -7.74 -11.60 9.35
C ILE A 17 -6.62 -12.35 10.08
N GLN A 18 -5.98 -13.28 9.38
CA GLN A 18 -4.79 -13.95 9.89
C GLN A 18 -3.58 -13.00 9.87
N ALA A 19 -3.03 -12.69 11.03
CA ALA A 19 -1.78 -11.93 11.12
C ALA A 19 -0.61 -12.74 10.55
N SER A 20 0.15 -12.14 9.64
CA SER A 20 1.39 -12.70 9.10
C SER A 20 2.56 -11.81 9.51
N MET A 21 3.33 -12.26 10.49
CA MET A 21 4.54 -11.58 10.95
C MET A 21 5.76 -12.23 10.31
N SER A 22 6.64 -11.41 9.72
CA SER A 22 7.90 -11.90 9.14
C SER A 22 8.73 -12.62 10.19
N ARG A 23 9.39 -13.72 9.78
CA ARG A 23 10.35 -14.40 10.65
C ARG A 23 11.54 -13.48 10.90
N VAL A 24 12.14 -13.60 12.08
CA VAL A 24 13.40 -12.90 12.40
C VAL A 24 14.44 -13.27 11.34
N GLY A 25 15.04 -12.25 10.71
CA GLY A 25 16.06 -12.44 9.68
C GLY A 25 15.54 -12.71 8.26
N ASN A 26 14.23 -12.59 7.98
CA ASN A 26 13.69 -12.70 6.63
C ASN A 26 13.26 -11.34 6.05
N PRO A 27 14.16 -10.59 5.38
CA PRO A 27 13.83 -9.29 4.78
C PRO A 27 12.93 -9.39 3.54
N TYR A 28 12.84 -10.57 2.91
CA TYR A 28 12.10 -10.72 1.65
C TYR A 28 10.59 -10.53 1.82
N ASP A 29 10.04 -10.86 2.99
CA ASP A 29 8.63 -10.70 3.30
C ASP A 29 8.19 -9.22 3.24
N ASN A 30 9.11 -8.28 3.49
CA ASN A 30 8.85 -6.85 3.50
C ASN A 30 9.26 -6.13 2.19
N ALA A 31 9.90 -6.84 1.25
CA ALA A 31 10.53 -6.23 0.08
C ALA A 31 9.57 -5.39 -0.78
N LYS A 32 8.28 -5.77 -0.85
CA LYS A 32 7.24 -5.02 -1.58
C LYS A 32 6.91 -3.69 -0.91
N ALA A 33 6.73 -3.70 0.41
CA ALA A 33 6.48 -2.48 1.18
C ALA A 33 7.70 -1.54 1.15
N GLU A 34 8.92 -2.09 1.23
CA GLU A 34 10.15 -1.31 1.09
C GLU A 34 10.28 -0.66 -0.28
N SER A 35 9.96 -1.41 -1.34
CA SER A 35 9.96 -0.85 -2.71
C SER A 35 8.98 0.30 -2.84
N PHE A 36 7.75 0.17 -2.31
CA PHE A 36 6.78 1.26 -2.30
C PHE A 36 7.32 2.48 -1.54
N MET A 37 7.82 2.28 -0.31
CA MET A 37 8.33 3.37 0.53
C MET A 37 9.52 4.09 -0.09
N LYS A 38 10.38 3.37 -0.81
CA LYS A 38 11.47 3.98 -1.60
C LYS A 38 10.90 4.90 -2.68
N THR A 39 9.95 4.42 -3.48
CA THR A 39 9.31 5.19 -4.54
C THR A 39 8.60 6.43 -4.01
N LEU A 40 7.77 6.28 -2.96
CA LEU A 40 7.08 7.40 -2.32
C LEU A 40 8.06 8.47 -1.85
N LYS A 41 9.13 8.06 -1.17
CA LYS A 41 10.14 9.00 -0.67
C LYS A 41 10.85 9.72 -1.80
N GLN A 42 11.24 9.00 -2.84
CA GLN A 42 12.01 9.54 -3.95
C GLN A 42 11.18 10.52 -4.80
N GLU A 43 9.89 10.27 -4.98
CA GLU A 43 9.10 10.97 -5.98
C GLU A 43 8.13 12.01 -5.40
N GLU A 44 7.62 11.80 -4.17
CA GLU A 44 6.68 12.74 -3.51
C GLU A 44 7.25 13.38 -2.25
N VAL A 45 8.26 12.81 -1.59
CA VAL A 45 8.78 13.42 -0.35
C VAL A 45 10.06 14.20 -0.62
N GLN A 46 10.92 13.71 -1.51
CA GLN A 46 12.24 14.28 -1.73
C GLN A 46 12.13 15.69 -2.33
N GLY A 47 12.71 16.67 -1.64
CA GLY A 47 12.71 18.07 -2.07
C GLY A 47 11.42 18.83 -1.80
N LEU A 48 10.46 18.23 -1.09
CA LEU A 48 9.18 18.85 -0.78
C LEU A 48 9.08 19.16 0.72
N ALA A 49 8.66 20.38 1.02
CA ALA A 49 8.27 20.80 2.36
C ALA A 49 6.74 20.81 2.44
N TYR A 50 6.17 19.93 3.25
CA TYR A 50 4.74 19.98 3.56
C TYR A 50 4.46 21.14 4.49
N LYS A 51 3.35 21.84 4.25
CA LYS A 51 2.94 22.96 5.10
C LYS A 51 2.63 22.50 6.53
N ASP A 52 1.90 21.40 6.63
CA ASP A 52 1.45 20.78 7.87
C ASP A 52 1.10 19.30 7.60
N ALA A 53 0.63 18.60 8.63
CA ALA A 53 0.27 17.19 8.52
C ALA A 53 -0.92 16.94 7.57
N ASP A 54 -1.84 17.90 7.42
CA ASP A 54 -3.01 17.73 6.54
C ASP A 54 -2.63 17.91 5.08
N ASP A 55 -1.74 18.86 4.78
CA ASP A 55 -1.14 18.99 3.45
C ASP A 55 -0.36 17.73 3.08
N ALA A 56 0.44 17.18 4.00
CA ALA A 56 1.15 15.92 3.77
C ALA A 56 0.18 14.77 3.45
N ARG A 57 -0.91 14.60 4.23
CA ARG A 57 -1.92 13.57 3.97
C ARG A 57 -2.56 13.72 2.61
N ARG A 58 -2.97 14.94 2.25
CA ARG A 58 -3.62 15.23 0.96
C ARG A 58 -2.69 14.91 -0.21
N ARG A 59 -1.43 15.35 -0.13
CA ARG A 59 -0.45 15.18 -1.21
C ARG A 59 0.01 13.74 -1.36
N ILE A 60 0.31 13.06 -0.26
CA ILE A 60 0.66 11.63 -0.28
C ILE A 60 -0.52 10.80 -0.79
N GLY A 61 -1.75 11.13 -0.39
CA GLY A 61 -2.95 10.49 -0.92
C GLY A 61 -3.08 10.67 -2.43
N ALA A 62 -2.95 11.91 -2.91
CA ALA A 62 -3.00 12.20 -4.36
C ALA A 62 -1.90 11.46 -5.14
N PHE A 63 -0.69 11.37 -4.59
CA PHE A 63 0.41 10.59 -5.18
C PHE A 63 0.05 9.10 -5.26
N ILE A 64 -0.49 8.50 -4.20
CA ILE A 64 -0.88 7.09 -4.19
C ILE A 64 -1.98 6.83 -5.22
N ASP A 65 -3.06 7.61 -5.17
CA ASP A 65 -4.24 7.38 -6.00
C ASP A 65 -3.97 7.67 -7.47
N THR A 66 -3.30 8.78 -7.77
CA THR A 66 -3.13 9.23 -9.16
C THR A 66 -1.83 8.71 -9.76
N VAL A 67 -0.70 8.90 -9.08
CA VAL A 67 0.61 8.61 -9.68
C VAL A 67 0.96 7.13 -9.54
N TYR A 68 0.91 6.59 -8.33
CA TYR A 68 1.35 5.23 -8.06
C TYR A 68 0.37 4.19 -8.64
N ASN A 69 -0.93 4.31 -8.34
CA ASN A 69 -1.90 3.28 -8.72
C ASN A 69 -2.35 3.34 -10.19
N THR A 70 -2.38 4.52 -10.83
CA THR A 70 -2.97 4.68 -12.17
C THR A 70 -2.00 5.09 -13.27
N GLN A 71 -0.77 5.48 -12.95
CA GLN A 71 0.20 5.96 -13.97
C GLN A 71 1.53 5.20 -13.95
N ARG A 72 1.97 4.72 -12.79
CA ARG A 72 3.26 4.03 -12.66
C ARG A 72 3.20 2.62 -13.21
N LEU A 73 4.03 2.34 -14.21
CA LEU A 73 4.22 0.98 -14.72
C LEU A 73 5.19 0.21 -13.82
N HIS A 74 4.85 -1.04 -13.51
CA HIS A 74 5.70 -1.92 -12.72
C HIS A 74 6.20 -3.09 -13.57
N SER A 75 7.51 -3.26 -13.69
CA SER A 75 8.10 -4.38 -14.43
C SER A 75 7.68 -5.74 -13.86
N ALA A 76 7.43 -5.82 -12.55
CA ALA A 76 6.91 -7.03 -11.90
C ALA A 76 5.44 -7.33 -12.23
N LEU A 77 4.73 -6.39 -12.87
CA LEU A 77 3.32 -6.51 -13.28
C LEU A 77 3.20 -6.50 -14.81
N ASP A 78 4.21 -7.01 -15.53
CA ASP A 78 4.27 -6.98 -17.00
C ASP A 78 4.11 -5.57 -17.60
N TYR A 79 4.68 -4.57 -16.90
CA TYR A 79 4.56 -3.15 -17.25
C TYR A 79 3.11 -2.64 -17.27
N LEU A 80 2.26 -3.19 -16.39
CA LEU A 80 0.96 -2.62 -16.06
C LEU A 80 1.05 -1.72 -14.82
N THR A 81 0.09 -0.81 -14.71
CA THR A 81 -0.18 -0.11 -13.45
C THR A 81 -0.81 -1.06 -12.42
N PRO A 82 -0.73 -0.77 -11.11
CA PRO A 82 -1.42 -1.56 -10.10
C PRO A 82 -2.92 -1.68 -10.37
N GLU A 83 -3.57 -0.59 -10.82
CA GLU A 83 -4.99 -0.60 -11.13
C GLU A 83 -5.31 -1.47 -12.36
N GLU A 84 -4.56 -1.35 -13.46
CA GLU A 84 -4.74 -2.20 -14.65
C GLU A 84 -4.49 -3.68 -14.34
N TYR A 85 -3.45 -3.96 -13.54
CA TYR A 85 -3.15 -5.31 -13.09
C TYR A 85 -4.32 -5.89 -12.29
N GLU A 86 -4.84 -5.15 -11.30
CA GLU A 86 -6.01 -5.56 -10.56
C GLU A 86 -7.19 -5.75 -11.51
N GLN A 87 -7.54 -4.81 -12.38
CA GLN A 87 -8.67 -4.95 -13.31
C GLN A 87 -8.58 -6.21 -14.19
N LYS A 88 -7.37 -6.55 -14.67
CA LYS A 88 -7.12 -7.74 -15.50
C LYS A 88 -7.27 -9.06 -14.72
N HIS A 89 -6.95 -9.06 -13.42
CA HIS A 89 -6.95 -10.27 -12.58
C HIS A 89 -8.14 -10.36 -11.62
N SER A 90 -8.91 -9.29 -11.46
CA SER A 90 -10.00 -9.16 -10.48
C SER A 90 -11.39 -9.25 -11.11
N GLY A 91 -11.53 -9.82 -12.31
CA GLY A 91 -12.78 -10.00 -13.09
C GLY A 91 -13.93 -10.75 -12.38
N GLY A 92 -14.33 -10.30 -11.19
CA GLY A 92 -15.30 -10.91 -10.29
C GLY A 92 -15.49 -10.23 -8.92
N ARG A 93 -14.73 -9.19 -8.53
CA ARG A 93 -14.83 -8.59 -7.16
C ARG A 93 -15.43 -7.19 -7.05
N ARG A 94 -16.07 -6.65 -8.09
CA ARG A 94 -16.66 -5.30 -8.07
C ARG A 94 -18.17 -5.23 -7.75
N MET A 95 -18.84 -6.36 -7.50
CA MET A 95 -20.30 -6.41 -7.27
C MET A 95 -20.75 -6.45 -5.80
N GLU A 96 -19.87 -6.22 -4.81
CA GLU A 96 -20.24 -6.41 -3.39
C GLU A 96 -20.14 -5.16 -2.50
N LYS A 97 -19.83 -3.98 -3.06
CA LYS A 97 -19.82 -2.71 -2.30
C LYS A 97 -20.94 -1.73 -2.70
N ALA A 98 -22.08 -2.27 -3.13
CA ALA A 98 -23.31 -1.51 -3.29
C ALA A 98 -24.51 -2.38 -2.86
N ALA A 99 -24.69 -2.56 -1.56
CA ALA A 99 -25.93 -3.01 -0.93
C ALA A 99 -26.01 -2.40 0.48
#